data_AF-A0A7K2F406-F1
#
_entry.id   AF-A0A7K2F406-F1
#
_cell.length_a   1.000
_cell.length_b   1.000
_cell.length_c   1.000
_cell.angle_alpha   90.00
_cell.angle_beta   90.00
_cell.angle_gamma   90.00
#
_symmetry.space_group_name_H-M   'P 1'
#
loop_
_entity.id
_entity.type
_entity.pdbx_description
1 polymer ?
#
loop_
_entity_poly.entity_id
_entity_poly.type
_entity_poly.pdbx_seq_one_letter_code
_entity_poly.pdbx_strand_id
1 'polypeptide(L)'
;MSQVLYGERSWNPLAQTVELAEDRLRRGGRTTPLGELNLGAMAEAYRRGQWLGGGGSERSLDRLPEGPGTVPLTRVTGTATPLKVRRAAGFARALGELAVRLCGGPEQVAALAARAEAEGVPLWIARRLVEGPAGPVAVAVDRRLVRVDVWGPHAPVVRIRAPRGFRGDDPDPSKGLRLSVGDATAELVLKKKMRKSKSVVEARLPGAHWVLRREDSTHSWLLRGDRRVALLARPPRRPARAPETVLRPLAPVRHESPDPLDAVMAHAFAVAFGIGDTTGTARFRSERYVGDGGEPIATDVAWDRPWFSNLGHGSDDNEPGGGDGWGADGGDGGDSGGGDGGGDGGGGDGGGGGGD
;
A
#
# COMPACT_ATOMS: atom_id res chain seq x y z
N MET A 1 6.50 25.47 -25.46
CA MET A 1 7.23 25.64 -24.18
C MET A 1 6.18 25.65 -23.08
N SER A 2 6.33 24.81 -22.06
CA SER A 2 5.39 24.72 -20.92
C SER A 2 5.55 25.94 -19.99
N GLN A 3 4.46 26.55 -19.57
CA GLN A 3 4.49 27.73 -18.70
C GLN A 3 4.97 27.35 -17.29
N VAL A 4 5.93 28.10 -16.74
CA VAL A 4 6.39 27.93 -15.36
C VAL A 4 5.44 28.65 -14.41
N LEU A 5 4.83 27.89 -13.50
CA LEU A 5 3.84 28.37 -12.53
C LEU A 5 4.48 28.63 -11.16
N TYR A 6 5.57 27.92 -10.86
CA TYR A 6 6.40 28.15 -9.69
C TYR A 6 7.86 27.85 -10.04
N GLY A 7 8.79 28.69 -9.61
CA GLY A 7 10.21 28.45 -9.81
C GLY A 7 11.04 29.07 -8.69
N GLU A 8 12.00 28.30 -8.20
CA GLU A 8 13.02 28.76 -7.26
C GLU A 8 14.29 29.19 -8.00
N ARG A 9 14.88 30.31 -7.61
CA ARG A 9 16.14 30.80 -8.16
C ARG A 9 17.28 30.57 -7.17
N SER A 10 18.40 30.05 -7.63
CA SER A 10 19.60 29.88 -6.81
C SER A 10 20.83 30.30 -7.60
N TRP A 11 21.73 31.04 -6.95
CA TRP A 11 23.07 31.33 -7.49
C TRP A 11 24.03 30.15 -7.28
N ASN A 12 23.70 29.21 -6.38
CA ASN A 12 24.43 27.96 -6.22
C ASN A 12 23.95 26.92 -7.25
N PRO A 13 24.80 26.46 -8.18
CA PRO A 13 24.45 25.49 -9.20
C PRO A 13 24.13 24.09 -8.64
N LEU A 14 24.55 23.79 -7.40
CA LEU A 14 24.28 22.52 -6.72
C LEU A 14 22.98 22.55 -5.89
N ALA A 15 22.30 23.70 -5.82
CA ALA A 15 21.07 23.80 -5.04
C ALA A 15 19.96 22.97 -5.70
N GLN A 16 19.33 22.09 -4.91
CA GLN A 16 18.11 21.40 -5.31
C GLN A 16 16.96 22.40 -5.34
N THR A 17 16.75 23.04 -6.47
CA THR A 17 15.63 23.96 -6.71
C THR A 17 14.39 23.20 -7.17
N VAL A 18 13.24 23.76 -6.84
CA VAL A 18 11.94 23.27 -7.30
C VAL A 18 11.38 24.17 -8.40
N GLU A 19 10.86 23.54 -9.45
CA GLU A 19 10.13 24.19 -10.53
C GLU A 19 8.86 23.39 -10.85
N LEU A 20 7.71 24.06 -10.85
CA LEU A 20 6.44 23.53 -11.32
C LEU A 20 6.10 24.18 -12.65
N ALA A 21 5.87 23.35 -13.67
CA ALA A 21 5.32 23.76 -14.95
C ALA A 21 4.00 23.01 -15.22
N GLU A 22 3.32 23.31 -16.31
CA GLU A 22 1.99 22.76 -16.61
C GLU A 22 1.95 21.25 -16.86
N ASP A 23 3.09 20.64 -17.19
CA ASP A 23 3.24 19.24 -17.59
C ASP A 23 4.14 18.42 -16.65
N ARG A 24 4.96 19.10 -15.83
CA ARG A 24 5.99 18.45 -15.01
C ARG A 24 6.31 19.22 -13.74
N LEU A 25 6.83 18.47 -12.77
CA LEU A 25 7.52 18.98 -11.60
C LEU A 25 9.01 18.63 -11.70
N ARG A 26 9.89 19.61 -11.53
CA ARG A 26 11.34 19.40 -11.43
C ARG A 26 11.82 19.68 -10.00
N ARG A 27 12.67 18.79 -9.49
CA ARG A 27 13.34 18.91 -8.18
C ARG A 27 14.81 18.53 -8.37
N GLY A 28 15.70 19.53 -8.33
CA GLY A 28 17.11 19.32 -8.64
C GLY A 28 17.29 18.65 -10.01
N GLY A 29 18.01 17.53 -10.05
CA GLY A 29 18.24 16.75 -11.29
C GLY A 29 17.07 15.85 -11.72
N ARG A 30 15.95 15.83 -10.98
CA ARG A 30 14.84 14.92 -11.23
C ARG A 30 13.62 15.64 -11.79
N THR A 31 12.99 15.01 -12.77
CA THR A 31 11.71 15.45 -13.36
C THR A 31 10.66 14.38 -13.15
N THR A 32 9.47 14.80 -12.71
CA THR A 32 8.29 13.97 -12.50
C THR A 32 7.16 14.51 -13.38
N PRO A 33 6.63 13.75 -14.34
CA PRO A 33 5.43 14.11 -15.08
C PRO A 33 4.24 14.31 -14.13
N LEU A 34 3.39 15.30 -14.38
CA LEU A 34 2.23 15.53 -13.50
C LEU A 34 1.22 14.38 -13.52
N GLY A 35 1.18 13.58 -14.59
CA GLY A 35 0.37 12.36 -14.65
C GLY A 35 0.80 11.27 -13.66
N GLU A 36 2.01 11.35 -13.09
CA GLU A 36 2.43 10.45 -12.01
C GLU A 36 1.99 10.94 -10.61
N LEU A 37 1.50 12.17 -10.50
CA LEU A 37 0.94 12.73 -9.27
C LEU A 37 -0.55 12.41 -9.17
N ASN A 38 -1.03 12.20 -7.94
CA ASN A 38 -2.46 12.05 -7.70
C ASN A 38 -3.14 13.43 -7.64
N LEU A 39 -3.27 14.06 -8.81
CA LEU A 39 -3.84 15.40 -8.94
C LEU A 39 -5.28 15.46 -8.43
N GLY A 40 -6.08 14.41 -8.64
CA GLY A 40 -7.45 14.34 -8.14
C GLY A 40 -7.52 14.46 -6.61
N ALA A 41 -6.67 13.72 -5.90
CA ALA A 41 -6.61 13.79 -4.44
C ALA A 41 -6.09 15.15 -3.94
N MET A 42 -5.07 15.73 -4.59
CA MET A 42 -4.55 17.05 -4.22
C MET A 42 -5.56 18.16 -4.48
N ALA A 43 -6.24 18.12 -5.63
CA ALA A 43 -7.26 19.09 -6.01
C ALA A 43 -8.43 19.06 -5.03
N GLU A 44 -8.88 17.87 -4.64
CA GLU A 44 -9.96 17.69 -3.67
C GLU A 44 -9.60 18.30 -2.30
N ALA A 45 -8.44 17.97 -1.75
CA ALA A 45 -7.98 18.54 -0.48
C ALA A 45 -7.84 20.07 -0.58
N TYR A 46 -7.24 20.57 -1.68
CA TYR A 46 -7.07 22.00 -1.93
C TYR A 46 -8.42 22.73 -1.96
N ARG A 47 -9.44 22.15 -2.59
CA ARG A 47 -10.80 22.73 -2.64
C ARG A 47 -11.47 22.82 -1.26
N ARG A 48 -11.07 21.99 -0.30
CA ARG A 48 -11.49 22.07 1.12
C ARG A 48 -10.63 23.01 1.97
N GLY A 49 -9.71 23.75 1.37
CA GLY A 49 -8.78 24.62 2.10
C GLY A 49 -7.69 23.83 2.85
N GLN A 50 -7.44 22.59 2.44
CA GLN A 50 -6.45 21.69 3.04
C GLN A 50 -5.35 21.35 2.03
N TRP A 51 -4.24 20.82 2.54
CA TRP A 51 -3.22 20.14 1.76
C TRP A 51 -3.06 18.71 2.25
N LEU A 52 -2.92 17.80 1.29
CA LEU A 52 -2.78 16.37 1.54
C LEU A 52 -1.34 15.99 1.89
N GLY A 53 -1.18 15.30 3.00
CA GLY A 53 0.04 14.67 3.48
C GLY A 53 0.03 13.14 3.33
N GLY A 54 1.05 12.50 3.90
CA GLY A 54 1.16 11.04 3.90
C GLY A 54 0.07 10.36 4.71
N GLY A 55 -0.39 9.19 4.27
CA GLY A 55 -1.40 8.39 4.97
C GLY A 55 -2.74 9.10 5.14
N GLY A 56 -3.08 10.01 4.22
CA GLY A 56 -4.31 10.80 4.28
C GLY A 56 -4.31 11.91 5.33
N SER A 57 -3.17 12.25 5.93
CA SER A 57 -3.05 13.41 6.81
C SER A 57 -3.39 14.69 6.05
N GLU A 58 -3.94 15.67 6.74
CA GLU A 58 -4.32 16.94 6.12
C GLU A 58 -3.88 18.11 7.00
N ARG A 59 -3.46 19.19 6.35
CA ARG A 59 -3.12 20.45 7.01
C ARG A 59 -3.80 21.59 6.29
N SER A 60 -4.40 22.50 7.04
CA SER A 60 -4.99 23.71 6.47
C SER A 60 -3.95 24.49 5.66
N LEU A 61 -4.36 24.98 4.49
CA LEU A 61 -3.50 25.78 3.61
C LEU A 61 -2.98 27.04 4.32
N ASP A 62 -3.78 27.62 5.21
CA ASP A 62 -3.43 28.82 5.99
C ASP A 62 -2.34 28.54 7.05
N ARG A 63 -2.10 27.25 7.37
CA ARG A 63 -1.02 26.83 8.28
C ARG A 63 0.28 26.51 7.54
N LEU A 64 0.31 26.57 6.21
CA LEU A 64 1.55 26.41 5.46
C LEU A 64 2.36 27.70 5.53
N PRO A 65 3.69 27.62 5.72
CA PRO A 65 4.50 28.83 5.80
C PRO A 65 4.58 29.53 4.44
N GLU A 66 4.46 30.86 4.45
CA GLU A 66 4.71 31.69 3.25
C GLU A 66 6.18 31.62 2.80
N GLY A 67 7.08 31.29 3.73
CA GLY A 67 8.51 31.04 3.49
C GLY A 67 8.87 29.56 3.28
N PRO A 68 10.12 29.18 3.59
CA PRO A 68 10.58 27.80 3.42
C PRO A 68 9.77 26.80 4.24
N GLY A 69 9.47 25.65 3.67
CA GLY A 69 8.72 24.59 4.34
C GLY A 69 8.59 23.31 3.54
N THR A 70 7.87 22.34 4.10
CA THR A 70 7.60 21.03 3.50
C THR A 70 6.17 20.98 2.96
N VAL A 71 6.04 20.62 1.69
CA VAL A 71 4.76 20.33 1.02
C VAL A 71 4.79 18.88 0.54
N PRO A 72 4.04 17.95 1.15
CA PRO A 72 4.00 16.57 0.70
C PRO A 72 3.42 16.44 -0.72
N LEU A 73 3.97 15.52 -1.50
CA LEU A 73 3.50 15.18 -2.83
C LEU A 73 3.06 13.73 -2.89
N THR A 74 1.77 13.54 -3.16
CA THR A 74 1.13 12.24 -3.34
C THR A 74 1.18 11.80 -4.81
N ARG A 75 1.70 10.61 -5.06
CA ARG A 75 1.74 9.97 -6.37
C ARG A 75 0.47 9.16 -6.62
N VAL A 76 0.19 8.80 -7.87
CA VAL A 76 -0.96 7.93 -8.22
C VAL A 76 -0.92 6.55 -7.56
N THR A 77 0.24 6.13 -7.04
CA THR A 77 0.46 4.94 -6.22
C THR A 77 -0.07 5.06 -4.79
N GLY A 78 -0.45 6.28 -4.37
CA GLY A 78 -0.76 6.62 -2.99
C GLY A 78 0.47 6.90 -2.13
N THR A 79 1.67 6.79 -2.70
CA THR A 79 2.89 7.18 -2.00
C THR A 79 2.96 8.69 -1.83
N ALA A 80 3.20 9.17 -0.61
CA ALA A 80 3.46 10.58 -0.36
C ALA A 80 4.93 10.82 -0.01
N THR A 81 5.55 11.84 -0.61
CA THR A 81 6.94 12.22 -0.30
C THR A 81 7.04 13.69 0.07
N PRO A 82 7.75 14.05 1.15
CA PRO A 82 7.93 15.44 1.53
C PRO A 82 8.80 16.18 0.49
N LEU A 83 8.28 17.29 -0.05
CA LEU A 83 9.04 18.22 -0.89
C LEU A 83 9.40 19.47 -0.09
N LYS A 84 10.69 19.73 0.06
CA LYS A 84 11.18 20.99 0.61
C LYS A 84 11.13 22.07 -0.47
N VAL A 85 10.47 23.17 -0.17
CA VAL A 85 10.32 24.33 -1.05
C VAL A 85 10.60 25.61 -0.29
N ARG A 86 10.99 26.67 -1.00
CA ARG A 86 11.33 27.99 -0.42
C ARG A 86 10.12 28.85 -0.09
N ARG A 87 8.96 28.54 -0.69
CA ARG A 87 7.67 29.20 -0.46
C ARG A 87 6.59 28.14 -0.44
N ALA A 88 6.30 27.58 0.73
CA ALA A 88 5.43 26.40 0.86
C ALA A 88 3.98 26.72 0.51
N ALA A 89 3.42 27.79 1.09
CA ALA A 89 2.06 28.23 0.77
C ALA A 89 1.92 28.55 -0.72
N GLY A 90 2.86 29.31 -1.30
CA GLY A 90 2.85 29.66 -2.72
C GLY A 90 2.95 28.44 -3.66
N PHE A 91 3.79 27.46 -3.32
CA PHE A 91 3.89 26.21 -4.10
C PHE A 91 2.61 25.38 -4.03
N ALA A 92 2.07 25.17 -2.82
CA ALA A 92 0.84 24.41 -2.61
C ALA A 92 -0.35 25.05 -3.34
N ARG A 93 -0.47 26.39 -3.30
CA ARG A 93 -1.52 27.14 -4.01
C ARG A 93 -1.40 26.96 -5.53
N ALA A 94 -0.19 27.13 -6.09
CA ALA A 94 0.05 26.95 -7.52
C ALA A 94 -0.23 25.52 -8.01
N LEU A 95 0.20 24.50 -7.25
CA LEU A 95 -0.05 23.09 -7.59
C LEU A 95 -1.54 22.72 -7.42
N GLY A 96 -2.19 23.22 -6.37
CA GLY A 96 -3.63 22.99 -6.14
C GLY A 96 -4.49 23.57 -7.25
N GLU A 97 -4.24 24.82 -7.66
CA GLU A 97 -4.93 25.45 -8.80
C GLU A 97 -4.70 24.70 -10.10
N LEU A 98 -3.46 24.29 -10.36
CA LEU A 98 -3.13 23.49 -11.54
C LEU A 98 -3.84 22.13 -11.51
N ALA A 99 -3.85 21.45 -10.37
CA ALA A 99 -4.50 20.16 -10.20
C ALA A 99 -6.01 20.27 -10.47
N VAL A 100 -6.68 21.31 -9.95
CA VAL A 100 -8.10 21.58 -10.25
C VAL A 100 -8.32 21.76 -11.75
N ARG A 101 -7.48 22.56 -12.44
CA ARG A 101 -7.61 22.76 -13.90
C ARG A 101 -7.41 21.47 -14.68
N LEU A 102 -6.34 20.72 -14.38
CA LEU A 102 -6.01 19.47 -15.08
C LEU A 102 -7.01 18.35 -14.80
N CYS A 103 -7.69 18.38 -13.65
CA CYS A 103 -8.81 17.50 -13.37
C CYS A 103 -10.10 17.89 -14.09
N GLY A 104 -10.15 18.97 -14.89
CA GLY A 104 -11.36 19.40 -15.60
C GLY A 104 -12.21 20.43 -14.83
N GLY A 105 -11.66 21.03 -13.77
CA GLY A 105 -12.30 22.10 -13.00
C GLY A 105 -12.98 21.65 -11.71
N PRO A 106 -13.56 22.59 -10.93
CA PRO A 106 -14.10 22.33 -9.60
C PRO A 106 -15.22 21.29 -9.56
N GLU A 107 -16.09 21.28 -10.57
CA GLU A 107 -17.22 20.33 -10.66
C GLU A 107 -16.73 18.89 -10.85
N GLN A 108 -15.74 18.69 -11.71
CA GLN A 108 -15.15 17.37 -11.92
C GLN A 108 -14.41 16.87 -10.67
N VAL A 109 -13.75 17.76 -9.92
CA VAL A 109 -13.16 17.44 -8.61
C VAL A 109 -14.24 17.05 -7.60
N ALA A 110 -15.37 17.76 -7.55
CA ALA A 110 -16.50 17.40 -6.69
C ALA A 110 -17.10 16.03 -7.06
N ALA A 111 -17.20 15.72 -8.36
CA ALA A 111 -17.65 14.40 -8.82
C ALA A 111 -16.68 13.27 -8.41
N LEU A 112 -15.37 13.52 -8.45
CA LEU A 112 -14.36 12.58 -7.94
C LEU A 112 -14.51 12.38 -6.42
N ALA A 113 -14.75 13.46 -5.67
CA ALA A 113 -14.96 13.40 -4.22
C ALA A 113 -16.23 12.59 -3.87
N ALA A 114 -17.35 12.86 -4.55
CA ALA A 114 -18.60 12.12 -4.36
C ALA A 114 -18.45 10.63 -4.69
N ARG A 115 -17.69 10.30 -5.74
CA ARG A 115 -17.35 8.91 -6.07
C ARG A 115 -16.53 8.24 -4.96
N ALA A 116 -15.51 8.92 -4.45
CA ALA A 116 -14.67 8.40 -3.37
C ALA A 116 -15.47 8.16 -2.08
N GLU A 117 -16.40 9.05 -1.76
CA GLU A 117 -17.34 8.91 -0.64
C GLU A 117 -18.26 7.69 -0.84
N ALA A 118 -18.88 7.56 -2.01
CA ALA A 118 -19.73 6.41 -2.33
C ALA A 118 -18.98 5.07 -2.29
N GLU A 119 -17.71 5.05 -2.72
CA GLU A 119 -16.81 3.89 -2.61
C GLU A 119 -16.38 3.63 -1.15
N GLY A 120 -16.44 4.65 -0.29
CA GLY A 120 -15.84 4.63 1.04
C GLY A 120 -14.31 4.52 1.01
N VAL A 121 -13.68 4.96 -0.08
CA VAL A 121 -12.23 4.88 -0.32
C VAL A 121 -11.69 6.28 -0.64
N PRO A 122 -10.79 6.85 0.17
CA PRO A 122 -10.21 8.16 -0.12
C PRO A 122 -9.51 8.22 -1.49
N LEU A 123 -9.56 9.37 -2.17
CA LEU A 123 -8.95 9.56 -3.50
C LEU A 123 -7.43 9.32 -3.52
N TRP A 124 -6.76 9.56 -2.39
CA TRP A 124 -5.32 9.40 -2.29
C TRP A 124 -4.86 7.93 -2.35
N ILE A 125 -5.75 6.97 -2.05
CA ILE A 125 -5.44 5.55 -2.16
C ILE A 125 -5.59 5.09 -3.61
N ALA A 126 -4.55 4.44 -4.13
CA ALA A 126 -4.54 3.95 -5.50
C ALA A 126 -5.63 2.90 -5.75
N ARG A 127 -6.36 3.05 -6.87
CA ARG A 127 -7.31 2.07 -7.39
C ARG A 127 -6.69 1.31 -8.55
N ARG A 128 -6.76 -0.01 -8.52
CA ARG A 128 -6.39 -0.88 -9.63
C ARG A 128 -7.64 -1.60 -10.12
N LEU A 129 -7.89 -1.55 -11.42
CA LEU A 129 -9.02 -2.22 -12.07
C LEU A 129 -8.54 -3.51 -12.71
N VAL A 130 -9.34 -4.56 -12.57
CA VAL A 130 -9.14 -5.87 -13.22
C VAL A 130 -10.48 -6.42 -13.67
N GLU A 131 -10.47 -7.21 -14.73
CA GLU A 131 -11.69 -7.83 -15.24
C GLU A 131 -12.20 -8.91 -14.27
N GLY A 132 -13.51 -8.89 -14.03
CA GLY A 132 -14.23 -9.91 -13.28
C GLY A 132 -15.42 -10.45 -14.07
N PRO A 133 -16.05 -11.55 -13.62
CA PRO A 133 -17.13 -12.23 -14.35
C PRO A 133 -18.37 -11.36 -14.56
N ALA A 134 -18.60 -10.34 -13.73
CA ALA A 134 -19.73 -9.41 -13.83
C ALA A 134 -19.31 -7.97 -14.22
N GLY A 135 -18.07 -7.80 -14.69
CA GLY A 135 -17.47 -6.51 -15.03
C GLY A 135 -16.27 -6.16 -14.15
N PRO A 136 -15.73 -4.94 -14.29
CA PRO A 136 -14.48 -4.54 -13.64
C PRO A 136 -14.56 -4.57 -12.11
N VAL A 137 -13.59 -5.24 -11.49
CA VAL A 137 -13.35 -5.24 -10.04
C VAL A 137 -12.27 -4.21 -9.72
N ALA A 138 -12.60 -3.31 -8.80
CA ALA A 138 -11.67 -2.31 -8.27
C ALA A 138 -11.03 -2.80 -6.98
N VAL A 139 -9.71 -2.61 -6.87
CA VAL A 139 -8.90 -3.01 -5.72
C VAL A 139 -8.07 -1.83 -5.23
N ALA A 140 -8.32 -1.41 -4.00
CA ALA A 140 -7.56 -0.40 -3.28
C ALA A 140 -6.83 -1.02 -2.09
N VAL A 141 -5.55 -0.67 -1.93
CA VAL A 141 -4.70 -1.23 -0.87
C VAL A 141 -3.82 -0.13 -0.30
N ASP A 142 -3.77 -0.03 1.02
CA ASP A 142 -2.69 0.64 1.73
C ASP A 142 -2.11 -0.34 2.76
N ARG A 143 -0.85 -0.72 2.58
CA ARG A 143 -0.20 -1.73 3.40
C ARG A 143 0.12 -1.24 4.80
N ARG A 144 0.36 0.07 4.95
CA ARG A 144 0.77 0.69 6.20
C ARG A 144 -0.44 1.01 7.08
N LEU A 145 -1.58 1.36 6.49
CA LEU A 145 -2.89 1.43 7.16
C LEU A 145 -3.51 0.05 7.40
N VAL A 146 -2.90 -1.03 6.88
CA VAL A 146 -3.46 -2.38 6.88
C VAL A 146 -4.90 -2.36 6.33
N ARG A 147 -5.03 -1.80 5.13
CA ARG A 147 -6.31 -1.49 4.48
C ARG A 147 -6.35 -2.16 3.11
N VAL A 148 -7.40 -2.94 2.90
CA VAL A 148 -7.80 -3.47 1.59
C VAL A 148 -9.28 -3.21 1.42
N ASP A 149 -9.64 -2.66 0.27
CA ASP A 149 -11.02 -2.47 -0.18
C ASP A 149 -11.14 -3.04 -1.59
N VAL A 150 -12.10 -3.93 -1.79
CA VAL A 150 -12.40 -4.53 -3.09
C VAL A 150 -13.89 -4.44 -3.37
N TRP A 151 -14.25 -3.94 -4.54
CA TRP A 151 -15.65 -3.78 -4.96
C TRP A 151 -15.79 -4.00 -6.46
N GLY A 152 -16.98 -4.35 -6.88
CA GLY A 152 -17.32 -4.55 -8.29
C GLY A 152 -18.85 -4.60 -8.47
N PRO A 153 -19.34 -4.63 -9.71
CA PRO A 153 -20.76 -4.72 -10.00
C PRO A 153 -21.42 -5.91 -9.30
N HIS A 154 -22.63 -5.71 -8.77
CA HIS A 154 -23.47 -6.77 -8.21
C HIS A 154 -22.88 -7.55 -7.01
N ALA A 155 -21.82 -7.04 -6.39
CA ALA A 155 -21.23 -7.61 -5.18
C ALA A 155 -21.17 -6.57 -4.05
N PRO A 156 -21.43 -6.95 -2.79
CA PRO A 156 -21.11 -6.08 -1.67
C PRO A 156 -19.60 -5.86 -1.58
N VAL A 157 -19.19 -4.68 -1.09
CA VAL A 157 -17.79 -4.33 -0.89
C VAL A 157 -17.14 -5.26 0.14
N VAL A 158 -15.95 -5.77 -0.16
CA VAL A 158 -15.15 -6.57 0.78
C VAL A 158 -14.03 -5.70 1.32
N ARG A 159 -13.95 -5.57 2.64
CA ARG A 159 -12.94 -4.74 3.32
C ARG A 159 -12.15 -5.57 4.33
N ILE A 160 -10.82 -5.46 4.30
CA ILE A 160 -9.92 -6.03 5.32
C ILE A 160 -9.15 -4.90 5.96
N ARG A 161 -9.45 -4.62 7.23
CA ARG A 161 -8.87 -3.51 8.00
C ARG A 161 -8.19 -4.03 9.26
N ALA A 162 -7.18 -3.34 9.78
CA ALA A 162 -6.70 -3.55 11.14
C ALA A 162 -6.55 -2.21 11.88
N PRO A 163 -7.63 -1.72 12.52
CA PRO A 163 -7.61 -0.43 13.21
C PRO A 163 -6.51 -0.31 14.28
N ARG A 164 -6.09 -1.45 14.86
CA ARG A 164 -5.04 -1.52 15.89
C ARG A 164 -3.70 -2.08 15.36
N GLY A 165 -3.53 -2.06 14.04
CA GLY A 165 -2.39 -2.65 13.34
C GLY A 165 -2.48 -4.17 13.20
N PHE A 166 -1.66 -4.72 12.29
CA PHE A 166 -1.49 -6.16 12.08
C PHE A 166 -0.39 -6.70 12.99
N ARG A 167 -0.64 -7.87 13.59
CA ARG A 167 0.31 -8.51 14.52
C ARG A 167 0.50 -9.98 14.14
N GLY A 168 1.47 -10.27 13.28
CA GLY A 168 1.68 -11.62 12.74
C GLY A 168 1.88 -12.72 13.80
N ASP A 169 2.48 -12.38 14.93
CA ASP A 169 2.80 -13.33 16.02
C ASP A 169 1.73 -13.37 17.13
N ASP A 170 0.66 -12.57 17.02
CA ASP A 170 -0.40 -12.51 18.03
C ASP A 170 -1.17 -13.85 18.10
N PRO A 171 -1.51 -14.39 19.28
CA PRO A 171 -2.30 -15.63 19.38
C PRO A 171 -3.71 -15.50 18.78
N ASP A 172 -4.24 -14.27 18.62
CA ASP A 172 -5.53 -14.03 17.95
C ASP A 172 -5.55 -14.65 16.54
N PRO A 173 -6.51 -15.54 16.22
CA PRO A 173 -6.59 -16.19 14.92
C PRO A 173 -6.64 -15.23 13.72
N SER A 174 -7.22 -14.03 13.89
CA SER A 174 -7.28 -13.03 12.81
C SER A 174 -6.06 -12.10 12.79
N LYS A 175 -5.17 -12.18 13.79
CA LYS A 175 -3.95 -11.37 13.90
C LYS A 175 -4.25 -9.86 13.92
N GLY A 176 -5.40 -9.47 14.47
CA GLY A 176 -5.90 -8.10 14.48
C GLY A 176 -6.61 -7.65 13.19
N LEU A 177 -6.69 -8.50 12.16
CA LEU A 177 -7.42 -8.20 10.93
C LEU A 177 -8.93 -8.37 11.15
N ARG A 178 -9.72 -7.48 10.54
CA ARG A 178 -11.18 -7.55 10.47
C ARG A 178 -11.59 -7.60 9.00
N LEU A 179 -12.24 -8.68 8.61
CA LEU A 179 -12.84 -8.82 7.28
C LEU A 179 -14.33 -8.49 7.38
N SER A 180 -14.82 -7.65 6.47
CA SER A 180 -16.24 -7.33 6.32
C SER A 180 -16.68 -7.47 4.87
N VAL A 181 -17.93 -7.86 4.67
CA VAL A 181 -18.58 -8.01 3.37
C VAL A 181 -19.90 -7.25 3.44
N GLY A 182 -19.96 -6.09 2.79
CA GLY A 182 -20.99 -5.09 3.06
C GLY A 182 -20.94 -4.69 4.53
N ASP A 183 -22.08 -4.81 5.22
CA ASP A 183 -22.19 -4.51 6.65
C ASP A 183 -21.90 -5.71 7.56
N ALA A 184 -21.73 -6.92 6.98
CA ALA A 184 -21.50 -8.13 7.75
C ALA A 184 -20.01 -8.32 8.05
N THR A 185 -19.67 -8.52 9.33
CA THR A 185 -18.31 -8.91 9.73
C THR A 185 -18.13 -10.42 9.62
N ALA A 186 -17.08 -10.87 8.95
CA ALA A 186 -16.73 -12.28 8.83
C ALA A 186 -15.75 -12.70 9.94
N GLU A 187 -15.90 -13.93 10.44
CA GLU A 187 -14.87 -14.58 11.24
C GLU A 187 -13.67 -14.88 10.32
N LEU A 188 -12.51 -14.31 10.62
CA LEU A 188 -11.29 -14.49 9.83
C LEU A 188 -10.25 -15.26 10.64
N VAL A 189 -9.69 -16.32 10.05
CA VAL A 189 -8.72 -17.18 10.72
C VAL A 189 -7.55 -17.48 9.80
N LEU A 190 -6.34 -17.14 10.24
CA LEU A 190 -5.09 -17.42 9.55
C LEU A 190 -4.36 -18.56 10.27
N LYS A 191 -4.15 -19.69 9.59
CA LYS A 191 -3.45 -20.84 10.14
C LYS A 191 -2.22 -21.14 9.29
N LYS A 192 -1.06 -20.77 9.80
CA LYS A 192 0.23 -21.22 9.26
C LYS A 192 0.68 -22.50 9.97
N LYS A 193 1.13 -23.50 9.20
CA LYS A 193 1.64 -24.78 9.70
C LYS A 193 2.96 -25.12 9.01
N MET A 194 3.85 -25.82 9.71
CA MET A 194 5.11 -26.34 9.15
C MET A 194 4.86 -27.16 7.88
N ARG A 195 3.89 -28.08 7.94
CA ARG A 195 3.37 -28.75 6.74
C ARG A 195 2.55 -27.76 5.92
N LYS A 196 3.17 -27.14 4.91
CA LYS A 196 2.59 -26.07 4.07
C LYS A 196 1.22 -26.41 3.49
N SER A 197 0.97 -27.67 3.09
CA SER A 197 -0.33 -28.13 2.58
C SER A 197 -1.48 -28.15 3.60
N LYS A 198 -1.17 -27.98 4.90
CA LYS A 198 -2.16 -27.83 5.98
C LYS A 198 -2.36 -26.36 6.39
N SER A 199 -1.64 -25.42 5.77
CA SER A 199 -1.84 -23.99 6.03
C SER A 199 -3.05 -23.49 5.26
N VAL A 200 -3.87 -22.65 5.90
CA VAL A 200 -5.12 -22.14 5.34
C VAL A 200 -5.40 -20.71 5.81
N VAL A 201 -6.18 -19.97 5.02
CA VAL A 201 -6.88 -18.77 5.48
C VAL A 201 -8.37 -19.01 5.31
N GLU A 202 -9.16 -18.76 6.35
CA GLU A 202 -10.59 -19.02 6.37
C GLU A 202 -11.34 -17.72 6.65
N ALA A 203 -12.39 -17.44 5.87
CA ALA A 203 -13.36 -16.39 6.17
C ALA A 203 -14.77 -16.98 6.24
N ARG A 204 -15.47 -16.80 7.36
CA ARG A 204 -16.82 -17.31 7.56
C ARG A 204 -17.82 -16.20 7.77
N LEU A 205 -18.90 -16.26 7.01
CA LEU A 205 -20.13 -15.50 7.19
C LEU A 205 -21.28 -16.48 7.45
N PRO A 206 -22.41 -16.02 7.99
CA PRO A 206 -23.63 -16.82 8.01
C PRO A 206 -23.94 -17.35 6.60
N GLY A 207 -23.95 -18.68 6.42
CA GLY A 207 -24.27 -19.33 5.15
C GLY A 207 -23.16 -19.35 4.09
N ALA A 208 -21.96 -18.82 4.36
CA ALA A 208 -20.86 -18.86 3.41
C ALA A 208 -19.48 -19.00 4.09
N HIS A 209 -18.63 -19.86 3.54
CA HIS A 209 -17.30 -20.12 4.07
C HIS A 209 -16.29 -20.17 2.93
N TRP A 210 -15.36 -19.22 2.92
CA TRP A 210 -14.25 -19.21 1.97
C TRP A 210 -12.99 -19.74 2.62
N VAL A 211 -12.26 -20.60 1.88
CA VAL A 211 -11.01 -21.20 2.34
C VAL A 211 -9.94 -21.04 1.26
N LEU A 212 -8.85 -20.36 1.58
CA LEU A 212 -7.65 -20.34 0.76
C LEU A 212 -6.76 -21.53 1.12
N ARG A 213 -6.53 -22.41 0.16
CA ARG A 213 -5.67 -23.59 0.31
C ARG A 213 -4.56 -23.58 -0.73
N ARG A 214 -3.38 -24.01 -0.30
CA ARG A 214 -2.24 -24.22 -1.19
C ARG A 214 -2.56 -25.29 -2.24
N GLU A 215 -2.30 -24.97 -3.50
CA GLU A 215 -2.21 -25.98 -4.57
C GLU A 215 -0.75 -26.42 -4.72
N ASP A 216 0.12 -25.46 -5.03
CA ASP A 216 1.56 -25.67 -5.21
C ASP A 216 2.37 -24.54 -4.55
N SER A 217 3.65 -24.39 -4.91
CA SER A 217 4.53 -23.38 -4.32
C SER A 217 4.15 -21.94 -4.67
N THR A 218 3.47 -21.72 -5.79
CA THR A 218 3.11 -20.39 -6.31
C THR A 218 1.61 -20.17 -6.49
N HIS A 219 0.78 -21.19 -6.29
CA HIS A 219 -0.67 -21.11 -6.49
C HIS A 219 -1.47 -21.53 -5.26
N SER A 220 -2.68 -20.99 -5.16
CA SER A 220 -3.65 -21.37 -4.13
C SER A 220 -5.06 -21.34 -4.68
N TRP A 221 -5.85 -22.35 -4.34
CA TRP A 221 -7.28 -22.36 -4.60
C TRP A 221 -8.00 -21.57 -3.52
N LEU A 222 -8.86 -20.64 -3.94
CA LEU A 222 -9.95 -20.18 -3.10
C LEU A 222 -11.14 -21.10 -3.32
N LEU A 223 -11.64 -21.68 -2.23
CA LEU A 223 -12.83 -22.50 -2.22
C LEU A 223 -13.97 -21.76 -1.50
N ARG A 224 -15.22 -22.04 -1.88
CA ARG A 224 -16.42 -21.71 -1.11
C ARG A 224 -17.12 -23.00 -0.73
N GLY A 225 -17.10 -23.35 0.56
CA GLY A 225 -17.32 -24.73 0.98
C GLY A 225 -16.29 -25.65 0.31
N ASP A 226 -16.75 -26.66 -0.43
CA ASP A 226 -15.90 -27.58 -1.17
C ASP A 226 -15.71 -27.22 -2.66
N ARG A 227 -16.40 -26.19 -3.15
CA ARG A 227 -16.32 -25.77 -4.55
C ARG A 227 -15.13 -24.83 -4.77
N ARG A 228 -14.31 -25.10 -5.80
CA ARG A 228 -13.28 -24.16 -6.28
C ARG A 228 -13.94 -22.95 -6.94
N VAL A 229 -13.59 -21.75 -6.49
CA VAL A 229 -14.16 -20.50 -7.03
C VAL A 229 -13.13 -19.63 -7.72
N ALA A 230 -11.84 -19.74 -7.36
CA ALA A 230 -10.77 -19.08 -8.08
C ALA A 230 -9.40 -19.73 -7.83
N LEU A 231 -8.52 -19.70 -8.84
CA LEU A 231 -7.09 -19.99 -8.69
C LEU A 231 -6.31 -18.67 -8.58
N LEU A 232 -5.58 -18.50 -7.48
CA LEU A 232 -4.77 -17.33 -7.21
C LEU A 232 -3.30 -17.68 -7.44
N ALA A 233 -2.56 -16.81 -8.12
CA ALA A 233 -1.14 -16.99 -8.41
C ALA A 233 -0.28 -15.90 -7.77
N ARG A 234 0.92 -16.28 -7.33
CA ARG A 234 1.96 -15.32 -6.96
C ARG A 234 2.41 -14.56 -8.23
N PRO A 235 2.48 -13.22 -8.21
CA PRO A 235 3.08 -12.46 -9.30
C PRO A 235 4.51 -12.91 -9.57
N PRO A 236 4.97 -12.85 -10.83
CA PRO A 236 6.37 -13.06 -11.14
C PRO A 236 7.25 -12.05 -10.38
N ARG A 237 8.47 -12.44 -10.03
CA ARG A 237 9.43 -11.58 -9.28
C ARG A 237 9.69 -10.23 -9.97
N ARG A 238 9.63 -10.21 -11.29
CA ARG A 238 9.78 -9.01 -12.12
C ARG A 238 8.60 -8.96 -13.09
N PRO A 239 7.45 -8.42 -12.66
CA PRO A 239 6.32 -8.26 -13.56
C PRO A 239 6.69 -7.28 -14.67
N ALA A 240 6.20 -7.56 -15.88
CA ALA A 240 6.30 -6.61 -16.98
C ALA A 240 5.63 -5.29 -16.57
N ARG A 241 6.29 -4.18 -16.89
CA ARG A 241 5.73 -2.85 -16.66
C ARG A 241 4.73 -2.56 -17.76
N ALA A 242 3.50 -2.22 -17.38
CA ALA A 242 2.57 -1.63 -18.32
C ALA A 242 3.04 -0.18 -18.59
N PRO A 243 3.25 0.22 -19.86
CA PRO A 243 3.86 1.51 -20.19
C PRO A 243 3.06 2.72 -19.71
N GLU A 244 1.75 2.54 -19.47
CA GLU A 244 0.82 3.62 -19.11
C GLU A 244 0.56 3.71 -17.60
N THR A 245 1.22 2.90 -16.76
CA THR A 245 1.02 2.97 -15.32
C THR A 245 2.29 2.75 -14.52
N VAL A 246 2.42 3.53 -13.45
CA VAL A 246 3.48 3.36 -12.44
C VAL A 246 3.11 2.28 -11.41
N LEU A 247 1.86 1.80 -11.40
CA LEU A 247 1.36 0.78 -10.47
C LEU A 247 1.84 -0.62 -10.85
N ARG A 248 2.22 -1.40 -9.84
CA ARG A 248 2.47 -2.83 -9.98
C ARG A 248 1.17 -3.58 -10.27
N PRO A 249 1.21 -4.62 -11.13
CA PRO A 249 0.04 -5.43 -11.41
C PRO A 249 -0.44 -6.15 -10.15
N LEU A 250 -1.73 -6.46 -10.13
CA LEU A 250 -2.33 -7.33 -9.11
C LEU A 250 -1.85 -8.78 -9.28
N ALA A 251 -2.02 -9.57 -8.22
CA ALA A 251 -1.86 -11.02 -8.31
C ALA A 251 -2.84 -11.59 -9.34
N PRO A 252 -2.39 -12.47 -10.27
CA PRO A 252 -3.29 -13.10 -11.21
C PRO A 252 -4.35 -13.92 -10.47
N VAL A 253 -5.60 -13.75 -10.89
CA VAL A 253 -6.77 -14.50 -10.40
C VAL A 253 -7.48 -15.09 -11.61
N ARG A 254 -7.65 -16.41 -11.62
CA ARG A 254 -8.50 -17.10 -12.60
C ARG A 254 -9.81 -17.47 -11.93
N HIS A 255 -10.91 -16.88 -12.37
CA HIS A 255 -12.24 -17.17 -11.83
C HIS A 255 -12.78 -18.50 -12.35
N GLU A 256 -13.32 -19.32 -11.46
CA GLU A 256 -14.05 -20.57 -11.75
C GLU A 256 -15.55 -20.44 -11.42
N SER A 257 -15.91 -19.39 -10.66
CA SER A 257 -17.29 -19.05 -10.31
C SER A 257 -17.71 -17.79 -11.07
N PRO A 258 -18.94 -17.75 -11.63
CA PRO A 258 -19.51 -16.53 -12.17
C PRO A 258 -20.08 -15.60 -11.09
N ASP A 259 -20.12 -16.04 -9.82
CA ASP A 259 -20.65 -15.25 -8.71
C ASP A 259 -19.77 -13.99 -8.48
N PRO A 260 -20.35 -12.77 -8.58
CA PRO A 260 -19.62 -11.53 -8.34
C PRO A 260 -18.94 -11.46 -6.97
N LEU A 261 -19.57 -12.02 -5.93
CA LEU A 261 -19.00 -12.02 -4.58
C LEU A 261 -17.75 -12.89 -4.50
N ASP A 262 -17.75 -14.05 -5.16
CA ASP A 262 -16.56 -14.92 -5.20
C ASP A 262 -15.39 -14.23 -5.91
N ALA A 263 -15.67 -13.42 -6.94
CA ALA A 263 -14.65 -12.65 -7.64
C ALA A 263 -14.03 -11.56 -6.75
N VAL A 264 -14.86 -10.77 -6.07
CA VAL A 264 -14.41 -9.74 -5.12
C VAL A 264 -13.62 -10.37 -3.96
N MET A 265 -14.11 -11.50 -3.41
CA MET A 265 -13.41 -12.27 -2.37
C MET A 265 -12.06 -12.80 -2.87
N ALA A 266 -11.98 -13.32 -4.10
CA ALA A 266 -10.73 -13.79 -4.68
C ALA A 266 -9.68 -12.68 -4.76
N HIS A 267 -10.05 -11.50 -5.24
CA HIS A 267 -9.12 -10.36 -5.28
C HIS A 267 -8.74 -9.86 -3.89
N ALA A 268 -9.68 -9.80 -2.94
CA ALA A 268 -9.39 -9.43 -1.55
C ALA A 268 -8.36 -10.39 -0.92
N PHE A 269 -8.54 -11.70 -1.11
CA PHE A 269 -7.60 -12.71 -0.62
C PHE A 269 -6.25 -12.62 -1.32
N ALA A 270 -6.24 -12.44 -2.64
CA ALA A 270 -5.01 -12.38 -3.44
C ALA A 270 -4.11 -11.19 -3.06
N VAL A 271 -4.71 -10.06 -2.68
CA VAL A 271 -3.93 -8.91 -2.19
C VAL A 271 -3.60 -9.02 -0.71
N ALA A 272 -4.49 -9.54 0.14
CA ALA A 272 -4.29 -9.51 1.59
C ALA A 272 -3.42 -10.66 2.14
N PHE A 273 -3.43 -11.84 1.52
CA PHE A 273 -2.83 -13.05 2.10
C PHE A 273 -1.73 -13.66 1.24
N GLY A 274 -0.89 -14.49 1.88
CA GLY A 274 0.14 -15.25 1.18
C GLY A 274 -0.47 -16.29 0.23
N ILE A 275 0.19 -16.52 -0.91
CA ILE A 275 -0.20 -17.51 -1.93
C ILE A 275 0.90 -18.56 -2.06
N GLY A 276 0.47 -19.81 -2.20
CA GLY A 276 1.32 -20.98 -2.42
C GLY A 276 1.98 -21.40 -1.13
N ASP A 277 3.32 -21.44 -1.11
CA ASP A 277 4.09 -21.79 0.08
C ASP A 277 3.92 -20.81 1.25
N THR A 278 3.42 -19.60 1.00
CA THR A 278 3.12 -18.61 2.04
C THR A 278 1.65 -18.59 2.48
N THR A 279 0.80 -19.50 1.97
CA THR A 279 -0.59 -19.64 2.45
C THR A 279 -0.63 -19.72 3.98
N GLY A 280 -1.62 -19.06 4.59
CA GLY A 280 -1.78 -18.96 6.04
C GLY A 280 -1.13 -17.73 6.68
N THR A 281 -0.47 -16.86 5.90
CA THR A 281 0.07 -15.56 6.36
C THR A 281 -0.70 -14.39 5.76
N ALA A 282 -0.58 -13.21 6.37
CA ALA A 282 -1.02 -11.95 5.76
C ALA A 282 0.15 -11.20 5.11
N ARG A 283 -0.14 -10.38 4.11
CA ARG A 283 0.81 -9.54 3.37
C ARG A 283 0.83 -8.11 3.90
N PHE A 284 0.76 -7.97 5.22
CA PHE A 284 0.88 -6.69 5.91
C PHE A 284 2.11 -6.72 6.79
N ARG A 285 2.73 -5.55 7.00
CA ARG A 285 3.87 -5.45 7.89
C ARG A 285 3.38 -5.60 9.33
N SER A 286 4.03 -6.47 10.10
CA SER A 286 3.84 -6.52 11.55
C SER A 286 4.47 -5.26 12.15
N GLU A 287 3.68 -4.20 12.30
CA GLU A 287 4.09 -2.99 13.01
C GLU A 287 3.12 -2.72 14.17
N ARG A 288 3.69 -2.37 15.33
CA ARG A 288 2.89 -1.79 16.42
C ARG A 288 2.56 -0.37 16.02
N TYR A 289 1.38 -0.16 15.41
CA TYR A 289 0.85 1.19 15.26
C TYR A 289 0.46 1.72 16.64
N VAL A 290 1.09 2.82 17.06
CA VAL A 290 0.80 3.54 18.31
C VAL A 290 -0.10 4.72 17.95
N GLY A 291 -1.39 4.45 17.76
CA GLY A 291 -2.39 5.49 17.49
C GLY A 291 -3.77 5.08 18.00
N ASP A 292 -4.59 6.07 18.33
CA ASP A 292 -5.85 5.90 19.03
C ASP A 292 -6.99 5.54 18.06
N GLY A 293 -7.44 4.29 18.13
CA GLY A 293 -8.82 3.82 17.92
C GLY A 293 -9.57 4.02 16.58
N GLY A 294 -9.21 4.97 15.72
CA GLY A 294 -9.93 5.32 14.48
C GLY A 294 -9.36 4.71 13.20
N GLU A 295 -10.00 4.95 12.04
CA GLU A 295 -9.32 4.76 10.76
C GLU A 295 -8.05 5.63 10.78
N PRO A 296 -6.86 5.07 10.51
CA PRO A 296 -5.62 5.80 10.73
C PRO A 296 -5.47 6.93 9.71
N ILE A 297 -5.87 8.14 10.10
CA ILE A 297 -5.37 9.38 9.51
C ILE A 297 -3.99 9.58 10.15
N ALA A 298 -2.94 9.67 9.34
CA ALA A 298 -1.62 9.91 9.91
C ALA A 298 -1.60 11.24 10.70
N THR A 299 -1.00 11.24 11.88
CA THR A 299 -0.84 12.46 12.68
C THR A 299 0.20 13.39 12.05
N ASP A 300 0.33 14.64 12.53
CA ASP A 300 1.34 15.61 12.06
C ASP A 300 2.78 15.04 12.01
N VAL A 301 3.08 13.99 12.79
CA VAL A 301 4.36 13.27 12.80
C VAL A 301 4.72 12.64 11.43
N ALA A 302 3.72 12.37 10.59
CA ALA A 302 3.93 11.82 9.25
C ALA A 302 4.11 12.89 8.16
N TRP A 303 3.90 14.18 8.47
CA TRP A 303 3.95 15.25 7.47
C TRP A 303 5.34 15.38 6.81
N ASP A 304 6.39 15.24 7.61
CA ASP A 304 7.78 15.38 7.16
C ASP A 304 8.44 14.04 6.82
N ARG A 305 7.67 12.94 6.76
CA ARG A 305 8.18 11.59 6.47
C ARG A 305 7.53 11.00 5.21
N PRO A 306 8.28 10.23 4.41
CA PRO A 306 7.68 9.48 3.33
C PRO A 306 6.59 8.51 3.82
N TRP A 307 5.53 8.40 3.05
CA TRP A 307 4.49 7.39 3.16
C TRP A 307 4.57 6.45 1.96
N PHE A 308 5.33 5.36 2.08
CA PHE A 308 5.48 4.39 0.99
C PHE A 308 4.26 3.47 0.91
N SER A 309 3.66 3.39 -0.28
CA SER A 309 2.57 2.44 -0.56
C SER A 309 3.08 1.03 -0.90
N ASN A 310 4.33 0.93 -1.37
CA ASN A 310 4.93 -0.27 -1.99
C ASN A 310 4.12 -0.79 -3.19
N LEU A 311 3.35 0.08 -3.85
CA LEU A 311 2.51 -0.26 -5.01
C LEU A 311 3.15 0.12 -6.35
N GLY A 312 4.29 0.81 -6.36
CA GLY A 312 4.98 1.21 -7.59
C GLY A 312 6.24 0.42 -7.90
N HIS A 313 6.86 0.67 -9.05
CA HIS A 313 8.07 -0.05 -9.50
C HIS A 313 9.39 0.61 -9.10
N GLY A 314 9.38 1.89 -8.72
CA GLY A 314 10.60 2.67 -8.43
C GLY A 314 10.88 2.86 -6.95
N SER A 315 12.09 3.32 -6.61
CA SER A 315 12.51 3.68 -5.24
C SER A 315 11.63 4.74 -4.58
N ASP A 316 10.83 5.43 -5.37
CA ASP A 316 9.98 6.53 -4.92
C ASP A 316 8.64 6.05 -4.38
N ASP A 317 8.28 4.80 -4.66
CA ASP A 317 7.07 4.17 -4.18
C ASP A 317 7.33 3.09 -3.15
N ASN A 318 8.59 2.69 -2.99
CA ASN A 318 8.99 1.56 -2.18
C ASN A 318 9.96 2.00 -1.10
N GLU A 319 9.70 1.55 0.13
CA GLU A 319 10.64 1.73 1.23
C GLU A 319 11.92 0.92 0.95
N PRO A 320 13.13 1.40 1.34
CA PRO A 320 14.34 0.59 1.28
C PRO A 320 14.16 -0.72 2.07
N GLY A 321 14.27 -1.87 1.39
CA GLY A 321 14.02 -3.19 1.99
C GLY A 321 12.53 -3.56 2.15
N GLY A 322 11.61 -2.65 1.84
CA GLY A 322 10.16 -2.88 1.88
C GLY A 322 9.67 -3.55 0.60
N GLY A 323 9.41 -4.86 0.66
CA GLY A 323 8.71 -5.58 -0.40
C GLY A 323 7.20 -5.41 -0.32
N ASP A 324 6.49 -5.65 -1.42
CA ASP A 324 5.02 -5.73 -1.51
C ASP A 324 4.42 -6.96 -0.78
N GLY A 325 5.14 -7.52 0.19
CA GLY A 325 4.78 -8.74 0.91
C GLY A 325 4.99 -10.04 0.13
N TRP A 326 5.57 -10.00 -1.08
CA TRP A 326 5.99 -11.22 -1.80
C TRP A 326 7.39 -11.70 -1.46
N GLY A 327 8.18 -10.88 -0.76
CA GLY A 327 9.59 -11.09 -0.49
C GLY A 327 10.44 -10.88 -1.75
N ALA A 328 11.37 -9.91 -1.70
CA ALA A 328 12.73 -10.31 -2.03
C ALA A 328 13.13 -11.24 -0.88
N ASP A 329 13.63 -12.42 -1.23
CA ASP A 329 14.08 -13.45 -0.29
C ASP A 329 12.94 -14.30 0.30
N GLY A 330 12.86 -15.53 -0.19
CA GLY A 330 12.33 -16.62 0.60
C GLY A 330 13.31 -16.85 1.76
N GLY A 331 13.17 -16.06 2.81
CA GLY A 331 13.76 -16.37 4.10
C GLY A 331 12.80 -17.29 4.81
N ASP A 332 13.21 -18.54 5.00
CA ASP A 332 12.62 -19.42 5.99
C ASP A 332 12.45 -18.66 7.31
N GLY A 333 11.28 -18.80 7.94
CA GLY A 333 11.12 -18.41 9.33
C GLY A 333 12.13 -19.22 10.13
N GLY A 334 13.25 -18.58 10.48
CA GLY A 334 14.29 -19.20 11.28
C GLY A 334 13.72 -19.54 12.65
N ASP A 335 13.72 -20.82 12.95
CA ASP A 335 13.59 -21.36 14.29
C ASP A 335 14.63 -20.71 15.20
N SER A 336 14.20 -19.84 16.12
CA SER A 336 14.97 -19.54 17.32
C SER A 336 14.66 -20.61 18.38
N GLY A 337 15.08 -21.85 18.08
CA GLY A 337 15.21 -22.93 19.04
C GLY A 337 16.68 -23.06 19.45
N GLY A 338 17.10 -22.35 20.49
CA GLY A 338 18.42 -22.47 21.11
C GLY A 338 18.26 -22.94 22.54
N GLY A 339 18.34 -24.25 22.75
CA GLY A 339 18.35 -24.90 24.04
C GLY A 339 19.70 -24.79 24.76
N ASP A 340 19.62 -25.03 26.07
CA ASP A 340 20.67 -24.95 27.07
C ASP A 340 21.85 -25.93 26.90
N GLY A 341 22.98 -25.57 27.51
CA GLY A 341 24.16 -26.42 27.80
C GLY A 341 25.45 -25.72 27.35
N GLY A 342 26.34 -25.21 28.21
CA GLY A 342 26.85 -25.74 29.47
C GLY A 342 28.14 -26.53 29.20
N GLY A 343 29.29 -26.06 29.67
CA GLY A 343 30.50 -26.90 29.76
C GLY A 343 31.84 -26.20 29.52
N ASP A 344 32.61 -26.11 30.60
CA ASP A 344 33.98 -25.61 30.78
C ASP A 344 35.10 -26.34 30.01
N GLY A 345 36.28 -25.68 30.00
CA GLY A 345 37.62 -26.29 29.92
C GLY A 345 38.29 -26.18 28.55
N GLY A 346 39.55 -25.78 28.38
CA GLY A 346 40.66 -25.50 29.29
C GLY A 346 41.98 -25.69 28.52
N GLY A 347 42.98 -24.84 28.80
CA GLY A 347 44.42 -25.15 28.69
C GLY A 347 45.10 -25.20 27.31
N GLY A 348 46.34 -24.67 27.24
CA GLY A 348 47.32 -25.08 26.23
C GLY A 348 48.30 -24.00 25.79
N ASP A 349 49.50 -24.02 26.37
CA ASP A 349 50.63 -23.11 26.18
C ASP A 349 51.50 -23.37 24.92
N GLY A 350 52.42 -22.42 24.65
CA GLY A 350 53.70 -22.63 23.94
C GLY A 350 53.85 -21.74 22.70
N GLY A 351 54.89 -20.91 22.49
CA GLY A 351 56.22 -20.82 23.09
C GLY A 351 57.29 -20.74 21.98
N GLY A 352 58.20 -19.76 22.06
CA GLY A 352 59.45 -19.62 21.27
C GLY A 352 59.30 -18.81 19.96
N GLY A 353 59.97 -17.67 19.74
CA GLY A 353 61.42 -17.39 19.80
C GLY A 353 61.97 -17.46 18.36
N GLY A 354 62.79 -16.58 17.81
CA GLY A 354 63.58 -15.42 18.21
C GLY A 354 64.52 -15.10 17.01
N GLY A 355 65.28 -14.00 17.07
CA GLY A 355 66.51 -13.84 16.27
C GLY A 355 66.59 -12.60 15.37
N ASP A 356 67.28 -11.60 15.92
CA ASP A 356 68.00 -10.45 15.34
C ASP A 356 67.32 -9.43 14.40
#